data_AF-A0A3B9M2Q2-F1
#
_entry.id   AF-A0A3B9M2Q2-F1
#
_cell.length_a   1.000
_cell.length_b   1.000
_cell.length_c   1.000
_cell.angle_alpha   90.00
_cell.angle_beta   90.00
_cell.angle_gamma   90.00
#
_symmetry.space_group_name_H-M   'P 1'
#
loop_
_entity.id
_entity.type
_entity.pdbx_description
1 polymer ?
#
loop_
_entity_poly.entity_id
_entity_poly.type
_entity_poly.pdbx_seq_one_letter_code
_entity_poly.pdbx_strand_id
1 'polypeptide(L)'
;MISDLLATIKIEDFINKDALIGIKPNLVVAKPSSSGATTSPELVEGVIRYLKSKGFKNIAVLESSWVGDKTSKAFEICGYTKIAKNLDIPLIDLQKDTHKAYSIAVSYTHL
;
A
#
# COMPACT_ATOMS: atom_id res chain seq x y z
N MET A 1 -10.73 -11.30 11.85
CA MET A 1 -9.28 -11.63 11.79
C MET A 1 -8.40 -10.39 11.61
N ILE A 2 -8.46 -9.63 10.51
CA ILE A 2 -7.67 -8.36 10.39
C ILE A 2 -8.30 -7.20 11.17
N SER A 3 -9.62 -7.00 11.09
CA SER A 3 -10.30 -5.91 11.79
C SER A 3 -10.14 -6.01 13.30
N ASP A 4 -10.14 -7.22 13.86
CA ASP A 4 -9.95 -7.47 15.28
C ASP A 4 -8.51 -7.13 15.71
N LEU A 5 -7.53 -7.49 14.89
CA LEU A 5 -6.14 -7.13 15.11
C LEU A 5 -5.96 -5.61 15.09
N LEU A 6 -6.51 -4.94 14.07
CA LEU A 6 -6.44 -3.48 13.95
C LEU A 6 -7.16 -2.79 15.12
N ALA A 7 -8.31 -3.31 15.57
CA ALA A 7 -9.02 -2.84 16.76
C ALA A 7 -8.22 -3.04 18.05
N THR A 8 -7.39 -4.07 18.11
CA THR A 8 -6.54 -4.35 19.28
C THR A 8 -5.35 -3.38 19.33
N ILE A 9 -4.68 -3.15 18.20
CA ILE A 9 -3.52 -2.24 18.15
C ILE A 9 -3.90 -0.76 18.11
N LYS A 10 -5.15 -0.45 17.73
CA LYS A 10 -5.71 0.91 17.62
C LYS A 10 -4.86 1.84 16.75
N ILE A 11 -4.53 1.39 15.54
CA ILE A 11 -3.69 2.16 14.62
C ILE A 11 -4.28 3.54 14.30
N GLU A 12 -5.60 3.69 14.38
CA GLU A 12 -6.31 4.94 14.19
C GLU A 12 -5.88 6.04 15.17
N ASP A 13 -5.42 5.68 16.37
CA ASP A 13 -5.02 6.66 17.40
C ASP A 13 -3.69 7.36 17.04
N PHE A 14 -2.93 6.79 16.11
CA PHE A 14 -1.64 7.32 15.65
C PHE A 14 -1.73 8.14 14.36
N ILE A 15 -2.92 8.23 13.76
CA ILE A 15 -3.11 8.86 12.45
C ILE A 15 -4.01 10.08 12.64
N ASN A 16 -3.51 11.26 12.22
CA ASN A 16 -4.33 12.47 12.19
C ASN A 16 -5.59 12.23 11.35
N LYS A 17 -6.74 12.71 11.83
CA LYS A 17 -8.03 12.42 11.23
C LYS A 17 -8.16 12.86 9.76
N ASP A 18 -7.49 13.95 9.42
CA ASP A 18 -7.53 14.56 8.09
C ASP A 18 -6.35 14.11 7.20
N ALA A 19 -5.48 13.23 7.70
CA ALA A 19 -4.31 12.76 6.97
C ALA A 19 -4.70 12.08 5.66
N LEU A 20 -3.87 12.30 4.63
CA LEU A 20 -3.83 11.46 3.45
C LEU A 20 -3.07 10.18 3.77
N ILE A 21 -3.78 9.05 3.77
CA ILE A 21 -3.23 7.74 4.13
C ILE A 21 -2.88 6.98 2.85
N GLY A 22 -1.59 6.70 2.69
CA GLY A 22 -1.10 5.81 1.65
C GLY A 22 -0.91 4.38 2.17
N ILE A 23 -1.57 3.40 1.56
CA ILE A 23 -1.35 1.97 1.81
C ILE A 23 -0.44 1.41 0.73
N LYS A 24 0.73 0.91 1.13
CA LYS A 24 1.77 0.40 0.23
C LYS A 24 1.90 -1.14 0.34
N PRO A 25 1.08 -1.92 -0.39
CA PRO A 25 1.19 -3.38 -0.39
C PRO A 25 2.39 -3.82 -1.22
N ASN A 26 2.93 -5.01 -0.97
CA ASN A 26 4.02 -5.53 -1.78
C ASN A 26 3.50 -6.12 -3.11
N LEU A 27 3.95 -5.59 -4.26
CA LEU A 27 3.66 -6.07 -5.63
C LEU A 27 4.96 -6.47 -6.36
N VAL A 28 5.53 -7.65 -6.05
CA VAL A 28 6.84 -8.04 -6.60
C VAL A 28 6.76 -8.66 -7.98
N VAL A 29 5.71 -9.44 -8.26
CA VAL A 29 5.52 -10.10 -9.56
C VAL A 29 4.02 -10.17 -9.83
N ALA A 30 3.60 -10.10 -11.10
CA ALA A 30 2.21 -10.36 -11.52
C ALA A 30 1.83 -11.84 -11.33
N LYS A 31 1.86 -12.31 -10.08
CA LYS A 31 1.50 -13.65 -9.65
C LYS A 31 0.44 -13.56 -8.54
N PRO A 32 -0.46 -14.55 -8.46
CA PRO A 32 -1.41 -14.64 -7.37
C PRO A 32 -0.72 -14.60 -6.00
N SER A 33 -1.39 -14.01 -5.00
CA SER A 33 -0.92 -13.88 -3.61
C SER A 33 -0.60 -15.22 -2.93
N SER A 34 -1.14 -16.32 -3.45
CA SER A 34 -0.82 -17.70 -3.02
C SER A 34 0.65 -18.08 -3.24
N SER A 35 1.41 -17.32 -4.04
CA SER A 35 2.85 -17.54 -4.26
C SER A 35 3.76 -16.92 -3.20
N GLY A 36 3.23 -16.15 -2.25
CA GLY A 36 4.00 -15.46 -1.20
C GLY A 36 4.78 -14.22 -1.68
N ALA A 37 4.75 -13.92 -2.98
CA ALA A 37 5.44 -12.77 -3.57
C ALA A 37 4.63 -11.46 -3.48
N THR A 38 3.31 -11.54 -3.30
CA THR A 38 2.41 -10.39 -3.30
C THR A 38 1.49 -10.39 -2.07
N THR A 39 1.21 -9.20 -1.54
CA THR A 39 0.25 -9.04 -0.44
C THR A 39 -1.14 -9.45 -0.92
N SER A 40 -1.93 -10.11 -0.05
CA SER A 40 -3.31 -10.46 -0.38
C SER A 40 -4.17 -9.20 -0.63
N PRO A 41 -4.94 -9.17 -1.73
CA PRO A 41 -5.89 -8.09 -1.98
C PRO A 41 -6.96 -8.00 -0.87
N GLU A 42 -7.42 -9.12 -0.34
CA GLU A 42 -8.40 -9.19 0.75
C GLU A 42 -7.87 -8.55 2.05
N LEU A 43 -6.57 -8.73 2.34
CA LEU A 43 -5.93 -8.10 3.48
C LEU A 43 -5.95 -6.57 3.34
N VAL A 44 -5.58 -6.06 2.16
CA VAL A 44 -5.58 -4.62 1.88
C VAL A 44 -6.99 -4.06 1.93
N GLU A 45 -7.97 -4.76 1.36
CA GLU A 45 -9.39 -4.40 1.45
C GLU A 45 -9.85 -4.29 2.92
N GLY A 46 -9.48 -5.27 3.75
CA GLY A 46 -9.80 -5.27 5.17
C GLY A 46 -9.23 -4.07 5.92
N VAL A 47 -7.98 -3.70 5.64
CA VAL A 47 -7.34 -2.49 6.21
C VAL A 47 -8.09 -1.23 5.79
N ILE A 48 -8.43 -1.08 4.50
CA ILE A 48 -9.14 0.10 4.01
C ILE A 48 -10.53 0.19 4.65
N ARG A 49 -11.28 -0.92 4.68
CA ARG A 49 -12.62 -0.95 5.31
C ARG A 49 -12.58 -0.60 6.78
N TYR A 50 -11.57 -1.08 7.50
CA TYR A 50 -11.35 -0.73 8.89
C TYR A 50 -11.09 0.77 9.06
N LEU A 51 -10.15 1.35 8.30
CA LEU A 51 -9.87 2.79 8.40
C LEU A 51 -11.10 3.64 8.00
N LYS A 52 -11.84 3.23 6.98
CA LYS A 52 -13.11 3.89 6.61
C LYS A 52 -14.14 3.79 7.72
N SER A 53 -14.28 2.65 8.40
CA SER A 53 -15.22 2.50 9.53
C SER A 53 -14.85 3.36 10.73
N LYS A 54 -13.55 3.66 10.89
CA LYS A 54 -13.08 4.64 11.87
C LYS A 54 -13.30 6.08 11.43
N GLY A 55 -13.67 6.34 10.17
CA GLY A 55 -14.02 7.65 9.64
C GLY A 55 -12.92 8.33 8.83
N PHE A 56 -11.85 7.62 8.45
CA PHE A 56 -10.84 8.15 7.53
C PHE A 56 -11.40 8.17 6.10
N LYS A 57 -11.19 9.28 5.39
CA LYS A 57 -11.77 9.52 4.06
C LYS A 57 -10.72 9.59 2.96
N ASN A 58 -9.51 10.02 3.29
CA ASN A 58 -8.44 10.28 2.33
C ASN A 58 -7.49 9.08 2.29
N ILE A 59 -7.88 8.02 1.58
CA ILE A 59 -7.10 6.77 1.53
C ILE A 59 -6.75 6.45 0.08
N ALA A 60 -5.50 6.10 -0.18
CA ALA A 60 -5.01 5.64 -1.48
C ALA A 60 -4.24 4.33 -1.32
N VAL A 61 -4.22 3.50 -2.36
CA VAL A 61 -3.24 2.41 -2.49
C VAL A 61 -2.16 2.88 -3.47
N LEU A 62 -0.91 2.74 -3.10
CA LEU A 62 0.23 3.18 -3.90
C LEU A 62 1.27 2.06 -4.00
N GLU A 63 1.76 1.79 -5.20
CA GLU A 63 2.88 0.85 -5.40
C GLU A 63 3.48 1.01 -6.81
N SER A 64 4.64 0.40 -7.03
CA SER A 64 5.30 0.17 -8.32
C SER A 64 5.55 -1.32 -8.54
N SER A 65 5.40 -1.82 -9.78
CA SER A 65 5.87 -3.17 -10.12
C SER A 65 7.37 -3.20 -10.39
N TRP A 66 7.94 -4.41 -10.49
CA TRP A 66 9.33 -4.63 -10.90
C TRP A 66 9.67 -3.88 -12.20
N VAL A 67 10.91 -3.40 -12.31
CA VAL A 67 11.47 -2.75 -13.50
C VAL A 67 11.25 -3.60 -14.77
N GLY A 68 10.51 -3.06 -15.74
CA GLY A 68 10.17 -3.76 -16.99
C GLY A 68 8.74 -4.31 -17.02
N ASP A 69 8.04 -4.35 -15.88
CA ASP A 69 6.60 -4.62 -15.80
C ASP A 69 5.79 -3.33 -15.70
N LYS A 70 4.51 -3.40 -16.10
CA LYS A 70 3.55 -2.29 -15.95
C LYS A 70 2.77 -2.42 -14.64
N THR A 71 2.92 -1.45 -13.73
CA THR A 71 2.20 -1.45 -12.44
C THR A 71 0.69 -1.55 -12.62
N SER A 72 0.13 -0.88 -13.62
CA SER A 72 -1.31 -0.97 -13.94
C SER A 72 -1.76 -2.40 -14.21
N LYS A 73 -0.92 -3.21 -14.88
CA LYS A 73 -1.23 -4.61 -15.16
C LYS A 73 -1.09 -5.46 -13.90
N ALA A 74 -0.11 -5.17 -13.04
CA ALA A 74 0.02 -5.81 -11.73
C ALA A 74 -1.21 -5.53 -10.85
N PHE A 75 -1.70 -4.29 -10.79
CA PHE A 75 -2.93 -3.95 -10.07
C PHE A 75 -4.15 -4.73 -10.58
N GLU A 76 -4.27 -4.90 -11.89
CA GLU A 76 -5.36 -5.68 -12.49
C GLU A 76 -5.28 -7.16 -12.10
N ILE A 77 -4.12 -7.79 -12.34
CA ILE A 77 -3.90 -9.22 -12.10
C ILE A 77 -4.04 -9.57 -10.61
N CYS A 78 -3.54 -8.71 -9.72
CA CYS A 78 -3.62 -8.91 -8.28
C CYS A 78 -4.97 -8.49 -7.68
N GLY A 79 -5.93 -8.02 -8.49
CA GLY A 79 -7.29 -7.69 -8.03
C GLY A 79 -7.46 -6.33 -7.36
N TYR A 80 -6.40 -5.51 -7.29
CA TYR A 80 -6.45 -4.17 -6.70
C TYR A 80 -7.38 -3.23 -7.46
N THR A 81 -7.46 -3.35 -8.79
CA THR A 81 -8.40 -2.53 -9.59
C THR A 81 -9.85 -2.73 -9.17
N LYS A 82 -10.24 -3.98 -8.87
CA LYS A 82 -11.59 -4.31 -8.40
C LYS A 82 -11.85 -3.72 -7.01
N ILE A 83 -10.90 -3.86 -6.10
CA ILE A 83 -11.01 -3.30 -4.73
C ILE A 83 -11.13 -1.78 -4.78
N ALA A 84 -10.26 -1.13 -5.54
CA ALA A 84 -10.23 0.32 -5.67
C ALA A 84 -11.56 0.88 -6.19
N LYS A 85 -12.13 0.23 -7.21
CA LYS A 85 -13.46 0.57 -7.72
C LYS A 85 -14.57 0.35 -6.68
N ASN A 86 -14.57 -0.79 -6.01
CA ASN A 86 -15.61 -1.14 -5.04
C ASN A 86 -15.59 -0.24 -3.80
N LEU A 87 -14.41 0.21 -3.41
CA LEU A 87 -14.21 1.05 -2.23
C LEU A 87 -14.14 2.53 -2.58
N ASP A 88 -14.15 2.93 -3.86
CA ASP A 88 -13.94 4.30 -4.31
C ASP A 88 -12.68 4.92 -3.69
N ILE A 89 -11.52 4.35 -4.07
CA ILE A 89 -10.20 4.86 -3.70
C ILE A 89 -9.25 4.88 -4.91
N PRO A 90 -8.29 5.82 -4.97
CA PRO A 90 -7.30 5.85 -6.03
C PRO A 90 -6.24 4.74 -5.90
N LEU A 91 -5.76 4.29 -7.06
CA LEU A 91 -4.52 3.52 -7.19
C LEU A 91 -3.44 4.43 -7.78
N ILE A 92 -2.34 4.61 -7.05
CA ILE A 92 -1.21 5.46 -7.44
C ILE A 92 -0.07 4.57 -7.95
N ASP A 93 0.35 4.81 -9.18
CA ASP A 93 1.46 4.13 -9.83
C ASP A 93 2.77 4.87 -9.55
N LEU A 94 3.52 4.37 -8.58
CA LEU A 94 4.79 5.00 -8.16
C LEU A 94 5.89 4.87 -9.22
N GLN A 95 5.73 3.99 -10.20
CA GLN A 95 6.69 3.86 -11.30
C GLN A 95 6.71 5.09 -12.21
N LYS A 96 5.65 5.92 -12.15
CA LYS A 96 5.53 7.20 -12.85
C LYS A 96 5.97 8.40 -12.01
N ASP A 97 6.32 8.16 -10.74
CA ASP A 97 6.66 9.23 -9.83
C ASP A 97 8.11 9.69 -10.04
N THR A 98 8.38 10.94 -9.66
CA THR A 98 9.73 11.49 -9.69
C THR A 98 10.49 11.09 -8.43
N HIS A 99 11.82 11.06 -8.51
CA HIS A 99 12.65 10.78 -7.35
C HIS A 99 13.81 11.77 -7.29
N LYS A 100 14.33 11.98 -6.08
CA LYS A 100 15.53 12.77 -5.84
C LYS A 100 16.52 11.92 -5.04
N ALA A 101 17.69 11.67 -5.63
CA ALA A 101 18.76 10.98 -4.95
C ALA A 101 19.45 11.92 -3.94
N TYR A 102 19.72 11.40 -2.75
CA TYR A 102 20.50 12.09 -1.73
C TYR A 102 21.74 11.25 -1.41
N SER A 103 22.91 11.87 -1.48
CA SER A 103 24.15 11.23 -1.03
C SER A 103 24.33 11.51 0.45
N ILE A 104 24.37 10.45 1.26
CA ILE A 104 24.67 10.54 2.69
C ILE A 104 26.14 10.16 2.86
N ALA A 105 26.95 11.07 3.38
CA ALA A 105 28.33 10.78 3.74
C ALA A 105 28.33 9.91 5.00
N VAL A 106 28.74 8.64 4.87
CA VAL A 106 28.99 7.77 6.03
C VAL A 106 30.44 7.99 6.44
N SER A 107 30.65 8.77 7.50
CA SER A 107 31.97 8.89 8.12
C SER A 107 32.22 7.69 9.02
N TYR A 108 33.12 6.81 8.59
CA TYR A 108 33.67 5.77 9.46
C TYR A 108 34.72 6.42 10.38
N THR A 109 34.35 6.68 11.62
CA THR A 109 35.34 6.86 12.70
C THR A 109 35.94 5.48 12.98
N HIS A 110 37.12 5.23 12.42
CA HIS A 110 37.94 4.09 12.78
C HIS A 110 38.38 4.21 14.25
N LEU A 111 38.12 3.14 15.01
CA LEU A 111 38.77 2.83 16.29
C LEU A 111 40.25 2.52 16.05
#